data_AF-A0A817ET90-F1
#
_entry.id   AF-A0A817ET90-F1
#
_cell.length_a   1.000
_cell.length_b   1.000
_cell.length_c   1.000
_cell.angle_alpha   90.00
_cell.angle_beta   90.00
_cell.angle_gamma   90.00
#
_symmetry.space_group_name_H-M   'P 1'
#
loop_
_entity.id
_entity.type
_entity.pdbx_description
1 polymer ?
#
loop_
_entity_poly.entity_id
_entity_poly.type
_entity_poly.pdbx_seq_one_letter_code
_entity_poly.pdbx_strand_id
1 'polypeptide(L)'
;MAAIISFSHLTTEKKFRRLLLSTEKLLEEKSIEDWKLNQFVKALTDMLNDMWKSMNRPSSKQLDQYKQRIDILRENIDSAKLVVTMIFNYVEARYSYI
;
A
#
# COMPACT_ATOMS: atom_id res chain seq x y z
N MET A 1 16.20 -27.38 -13.79
CA MET A 1 14.99 -26.85 -13.11
C MET A 1 15.24 -25.59 -12.27
N ALA A 2 16.45 -25.33 -11.74
CA ALA A 2 16.72 -24.13 -10.92
C ALA A 2 16.57 -22.77 -11.66
N ALA A 3 16.91 -22.70 -12.95
CA ALA A 3 16.90 -21.42 -13.70
C ALA A 3 15.50 -20.83 -13.95
N ILE A 4 14.48 -21.68 -14.15
CA ILE A 4 13.09 -21.24 -14.39
C ILE A 4 12.50 -20.60 -13.13
N ILE A 5 12.84 -21.17 -11.96
CA ILE A 5 12.36 -20.70 -10.66
C ILE A 5 13.00 -19.36 -10.28
N SER A 6 14.30 -19.17 -10.56
CA SER A 6 15.00 -17.89 -10.35
C SER A 6 14.46 -16.76 -11.24
N PHE A 7 14.05 -17.06 -12.48
CA PHE A 7 13.47 -16.05 -13.38
C PHE A 7 12.07 -15.61 -12.92
N SER A 8 11.24 -16.55 -12.44
CA SER A 8 9.92 -16.26 -11.89
C SER A 8 9.98 -15.32 -10.67
N HIS A 9 10.89 -15.57 -9.73
CA HIS A 9 11.03 -14.75 -8.52
C HIS A 9 11.47 -13.31 -8.81
N LEU A 10 12.43 -13.12 -9.71
CA LEU A 10 12.88 -11.80 -10.14
C LEU A 10 11.71 -10.99 -10.74
N THR A 11 10.76 -11.67 -11.40
CA THR A 11 9.56 -11.02 -11.94
C THR A 11 8.58 -10.62 -10.85
N THR A 12 8.38 -11.43 -9.81
CA THR A 12 7.44 -11.12 -8.72
C THR A 12 7.90 -9.93 -7.91
N GLU A 13 9.17 -9.90 -7.50
CA GLU A 13 9.72 -8.77 -6.76
C GLU A 13 9.75 -7.49 -7.62
N LYS A 14 10.09 -7.60 -8.91
CA LYS A 14 10.06 -6.46 -9.84
C LYS A 14 8.65 -5.94 -10.07
N LYS A 15 7.65 -6.82 -10.17
CA LYS A 15 6.23 -6.46 -10.24
C LYS A 15 5.79 -5.75 -8.95
N PHE A 16 6.15 -6.30 -7.79
CA PHE A 16 5.88 -5.69 -6.49
C PHE A 16 6.46 -4.28 -6.41
N ARG A 17 7.75 -4.09 -6.70
CA ARG A 17 8.41 -2.77 -6.66
C ARG A 17 7.74 -1.76 -7.60
N ARG A 18 7.34 -2.19 -8.81
CA ARG A 18 6.62 -1.32 -9.76
C ARG A 18 5.26 -0.91 -9.22
N LEU A 19 4.50 -1.85 -8.68
CA LEU A 19 3.19 -1.55 -8.08
C LEU A 19 3.34 -0.61 -6.89
N LEU A 20 4.35 -0.83 -6.04
CA LEU A 20 4.63 0.01 -4.88
C LEU A 20 4.94 1.45 -5.30
N LEU A 21 5.88 1.64 -6.22
CA LEU A 21 6.23 2.97 -6.74
C LEU A 21 5.04 3.66 -7.43
N SER A 22 4.25 2.91 -8.19
CA SER A 22 3.05 3.46 -8.82
C SER A 22 2.02 3.90 -7.79
N THR A 23 1.84 3.11 -6.72
CA THR A 23 0.87 3.41 -5.65
C THR A 23 1.31 4.65 -4.86
N GLU A 24 2.59 4.76 -4.55
CA GLU A 24 3.19 5.95 -3.90
C GLU A 24 2.99 7.21 -4.76
N LYS A 25 3.27 7.13 -6.06
CA LYS A 25 3.08 8.26 -6.98
C LYS A 25 1.62 8.70 -7.08
N LEU A 26 0.69 7.74 -7.17
CA LEU A 26 -0.74 8.03 -7.22
C LEU A 26 -1.25 8.70 -5.93
N LEU A 27 -0.70 8.30 -4.78
CA LEU A 27 -0.99 8.93 -3.50
C LEU A 27 -0.45 10.37 -3.44
N GLU A 28 0.78 10.60 -3.88
CA GLU A 28 1.40 11.94 -3.93
C GLU A 28 0.61 12.89 -4.83
N GLU A 29 0.19 12.42 -6.00
CA GLU A 29 -0.59 13.21 -6.97
C GLU A 29 -2.05 13.41 -6.53
N LYS A 30 -2.51 12.72 -5.46
CA LYS A 30 -3.93 12.61 -5.07
C LYS A 30 -4.83 12.27 -6.26
N SER A 31 -4.29 11.51 -7.22
CA SER A 31 -4.89 11.32 -8.54
C SER A 31 -5.86 10.14 -8.61
N ILE A 32 -6.10 9.46 -7.48
CA ILE A 32 -6.97 8.29 -7.39
C ILE A 32 -7.83 8.33 -6.13
N GLU A 33 -9.03 7.78 -6.24
CA GLU A 33 -9.97 7.62 -5.13
C GLU A 33 -9.43 6.65 -4.06
N ASP A 34 -9.67 6.96 -2.79
CA ASP A 34 -9.16 6.21 -1.64
C ASP A 34 -9.49 4.71 -1.68
N TRP A 35 -10.68 4.33 -2.17
CA TRP A 35 -11.07 2.91 -2.25
C TRP A 35 -10.17 2.12 -3.22
N LYS A 36 -9.72 2.74 -4.31
CA LYS A 36 -8.85 2.11 -5.31
C LYS A 36 -7.40 2.04 -4.82
N LEU A 37 -6.96 3.06 -4.08
CA LEU A 37 -5.69 3.06 -3.36
C LEU A 37 -5.63 1.92 -2.32
N ASN A 38 -6.71 1.71 -1.58
CA ASN A 38 -6.85 0.58 -0.65
C ASN A 38 -6.74 -0.79 -1.34
N GLN A 39 -7.28 -0.95 -2.56
CA GLN A 39 -7.14 -2.19 -3.33
C GLN A 39 -5.68 -2.45 -3.72
N PHE A 40 -4.93 -1.42 -4.11
CA PHE A 40 -3.51 -1.56 -4.42
C PHE A 40 -2.68 -1.92 -3.19
N VAL A 41 -2.95 -1.28 -2.05
CA VAL A 41 -2.33 -1.61 -0.75
C VAL A 41 -2.63 -3.06 -0.36
N LYS A 42 -3.86 -3.53 -0.56
CA LYS A 42 -4.22 -4.94 -0.32
C LYS A 42 -3.42 -5.88 -1.22
N ALA A 43 -3.37 -5.61 -2.52
CA ALA A 43 -2.60 -6.41 -3.47
C ALA A 43 -1.10 -6.45 -3.12
N LEU A 44 -0.52 -5.31 -2.70
CA LEU A 44 0.86 -5.25 -2.20
C LEU A 44 1.06 -6.11 -0.95
N THR A 45 0.11 -6.10 -0.02
CA THR A 45 0.16 -6.91 1.20
C THR A 45 0.13 -8.40 0.88
N ASP A 46 -0.75 -8.82 -0.03
CA ASP A 46 -0.87 -10.21 -0.45
C ASP A 46 0.40 -10.69 -1.15
N MET A 47 0.95 -9.89 -2.08
CA MET A 47 2.22 -10.19 -2.74
C MET A 47 3.39 -10.25 -1.74
N LEU A 48 3.40 -9.39 -0.71
CA LEU A 48 4.44 -9.43 0.33
C LEU A 48 4.34 -10.71 1.17
N ASN A 49 3.13 -11.14 1.53
CA ASN A 49 2.90 -12.39 2.25
C ASN A 49 3.32 -13.61 1.44
N ASP A 50 3.05 -13.61 0.13
CA ASP A 50 3.51 -14.66 -0.78
C ASP A 50 5.04 -14.69 -0.90
N MET A 51 5.68 -13.52 -0.94
CA MET A 51 7.14 -13.42 -0.89
C MET A 51 7.71 -13.94 0.42
N TRP A 52 7.06 -13.72 1.57
CA TRP A 52 7.48 -14.28 2.86
C TRP A 52 7.45 -15.81 2.91
N LYS A 53 6.45 -16.42 2.25
CA LYS A 53 6.24 -17.88 2.15
C LYS A 53 7.10 -18.53 1.08
N SER A 54 7.67 -17.74 0.16
CA SER A 54 8.52 -18.24 -0.92
C SER A 54 9.84 -18.80 -0.39
N MET A 55 10.27 -19.93 -0.94
CA MET A 55 11.53 -20.59 -0.60
C MET A 55 12.77 -19.76 -1.01
N ASN A 56 12.62 -18.87 -2.00
CA ASN A 56 13.67 -17.98 -2.51
C ASN A 56 13.34 -16.51 -2.22
N ARG A 57 12.92 -16.19 -1.00
CA ARG A 57 12.52 -14.83 -0.60
C ARG A 57 13.68 -13.83 -0.58
N PRO A 58 13.42 -12.52 -0.79
CA PRO A 58 14.36 -11.46 -0.50
C PRO A 58 14.84 -11.53 0.96
N SER A 59 15.95 -10.85 1.27
CA SER A 59 16.44 -10.80 2.66
C SER A 59 15.35 -10.28 3.61
N SER A 60 15.34 -10.76 4.86
CA SER A 60 14.36 -10.32 5.88
C SER A 60 14.32 -8.78 5.98
N LYS A 61 15.50 -8.15 5.95
CA LYS A 61 15.64 -6.69 5.97
C LYS A 61 14.91 -5.99 4.82
N GLN A 62 14.94 -6.56 3.61
CA GLN A 62 14.22 -6.01 2.46
C GLN A 62 12.71 -6.21 2.59
N LEU A 63 12.27 -7.35 3.11
CA LEU A 63 10.85 -7.61 3.36
C LEU A 63 10.29 -6.68 4.44
N ASP A 64 11.07 -6.41 5.49
CA ASP A 64 10.72 -5.44 6.53
C ASP A 64 10.62 -4.01 5.98
N GLN A 65 11.53 -3.62 5.08
CA GLN A 65 11.45 -2.33 4.37
C GLN A 65 10.19 -2.23 3.50
N TYR A 66 9.81 -3.30 2.81
CA TYR A 66 8.57 -3.33 2.03
C TYR A 66 7.34 -3.23 2.92
N LYS A 67 7.34 -3.93 4.05
CA LYS A 67 6.27 -3.84 5.04
C LYS A 67 6.11 -2.41 5.55
N GLN A 68 7.21 -1.77 5.97
CA GLN A 68 7.21 -0.39 6.45
C GLN A 68 6.62 0.59 5.42
N ARG A 69 6.97 0.42 4.13
CA ARG A 69 6.41 1.28 3.06
C ARG A 69 4.91 1.06 2.85
N ILE A 70 4.43 -0.18 2.95
CA ILE A 70 2.98 -0.48 2.90
C ILE A 70 2.26 0.14 4.10
N ASP A 71 2.87 0.08 5.29
CA ASP A 71 2.29 0.66 6.51
C ASP A 71 2.18 2.20 6.37
N ILE A 72 3.20 2.86 5.86
CA ILE A 72 3.15 4.31 5.55
C ILE A 72 2.04 4.63 4.54
N LEU A 73 1.86 3.82 3.50
CA LEU A 73 0.77 4.02 2.53
C LEU A 73 -0.61 3.92 3.20
N ARG A 74 -0.79 2.97 4.13
CA ARG A 74 -2.05 2.82 4.90
C ARG A 74 -2.31 4.01 5.79
N GLU A 75 -1.30 4.42 6.57
CA GLU A 75 -1.40 5.57 7.48
C GLU A 75 -1.77 6.85 6.73
N ASN A 76 -1.21 7.08 5.55
CA ASN A 76 -1.54 8.25 4.73
C ASN A 76 -2.99 8.21 4.22
N ILE A 77 -3.47 7.05 3.78
CA ILE A 77 -4.87 6.88 3.34
C ILE A 77 -5.81 7.12 4.52
N ASP A 78 -5.50 6.61 5.71
CA ASP A 78 -6.37 6.74 6.88
C ASP A 78 -6.31 8.15 7.49
N SER A 79 -5.16 8.82 7.44
CA SER A 79 -5.02 10.22 7.86
C SER A 79 -5.85 11.17 6.99
N ALA A 80 -5.94 10.91 5.69
CA ALA A 80 -6.81 11.68 4.79
C ALA A 80 -8.30 11.57 5.20
N LYS A 81 -8.75 10.37 5.59
CA LYS A 81 -10.12 10.14 6.08
C LYS A 81 -10.40 10.86 7.41
N LEU A 82 -9.40 10.92 8.29
CA LEU A 82 -9.54 11.54 9.61
C LEU A 82 -9.82 13.05 9.51
N VAL A 83 -9.12 13.75 8.59
CA VAL A 83 -9.33 15.19 8.35
C VAL A 83 -10.74 15.47 7.83
N VAL A 84 -11.21 14.68 6.86
CA VAL A 84 -12.57 14.84 6.30
C VAL A 84 -13.64 14.58 7.37
N THR A 85 -13.46 13.57 8.20
CA THR A 85 -14.39 13.23 9.29
C THR A 85 -14.45 14.35 10.34
N MET A 86 -13.29 14.92 10.73
CA MET A 86 -13.25 16.05 11.66
C MET A 86 -13.94 17.29 11.11
N ILE A 87 -13.76 17.61 9.82
CA ILE A 87 -14.44 18.73 9.18
C ILE A 87 -15.95 18.49 9.14
N PHE A 88 -16.38 17.29 8.73
CA PHE A 88 -17.80 16.93 8.69
C PHE A 88 -18.45 17.07 10.07
N ASN A 89 -17.84 16.51 11.12
CA ASN A 89 -18.34 16.60 12.49
C ASN A 89 -18.36 18.06 13.01
N TYR A 90 -17.36 18.87 12.65
CA TYR A 90 -17.34 20.29 13.03
C TYR A 90 -18.46 21.08 12.34
N VAL A 91 -18.71 20.81 11.05
CA VAL A 91 -19.79 21.41 10.27
C VAL A 91 -21.14 20.99 10.84
N GLU A 92 -21.35 19.69 11.07
CA GLU A 92 -22.60 19.15 11.62
C GLU A 92 -22.90 19.69 13.03
N ALA A 93 -21.87 19.79 13.88
CA ALA A 93 -21.98 20.42 15.19
C ALA A 93 -22.34 21.91 15.12
N ARG A 94 -21.95 22.62 14.05
CA ARG A 94 -22.27 24.05 13.87
C ARG A 94 -23.69 24.28 13.34
N TYR A 95 -24.25 23.32 12.59
CA TYR A 95 -25.62 23.40 12.04
C TYR A 95 -26.69 22.77 12.94
N SER A 96 -26.32 21.95 13.94
CA SER A 96 -27.26 21.42 14.96
C SER A 96 -27.75 22.45 15.99
N TYR A 97 -27.25 23.70 15.97
CA TYR A 97 -27.65 24.78 16.88
C TYR A 97 -28.52 25.88 16.22
N ILE A 98 -29.08 25.61 15.05
CA ILE A 98 -30.10 26.45 14.38
C ILE A 98 -31.40 25.66 14.34
#